data_AF-A0A0B1S8R7-F1
#
_entry.id   AF-A0A0B1S8R7-F1
#
_cell.length_a   1.000
_cell.length_b   1.000
_cell.length_c   1.000
_cell.angle_alpha   90.00
_cell.angle_beta   90.00
_cell.angle_gamma   90.00
#
_symmetry.space_group_name_H-M   'P 1'
#
loop_
_entity.id
_entity.type
_entity.pdbx_description
1 polymer ?
#
loop_
_entity_poly.entity_id
_entity_poly.type
_entity_poly.pdbx_seq_one_letter_code
_entity_poly.pdbx_strand_id
1 'polypeptide(L)'
;MIDLLNNFRRKQLAEERDKEEKRFQEKMAAEAHLTEALRHEEEKRMAAAERERLDAAVAMRLSRDGGGAMIDTPTTSMSSGSSSDSMKPKGNYDLTNWRYAELRDTINTSTG
;
A
#
# COMPACT_ATOMS: atom_id res chain seq x y z
N MET A 1 -22.28 27.03 -49.44
CA MET A 1 -21.17 27.83 -48.87
C MET A 1 -21.34 28.07 -47.37
N ILE A 2 -22.54 28.47 -46.90
CA ILE A 2 -22.83 28.75 -45.47
C ILE A 2 -22.69 27.49 -44.58
N ASP A 3 -23.14 26.32 -45.04
CA ASP A 3 -23.06 25.08 -44.26
C ASP A 3 -21.63 24.56 -44.04
N LEU A 4 -20.72 24.90 -44.97
CA LEU A 4 -19.31 24.55 -44.85
C LEU A 4 -18.62 25.37 -43.76
N LEU A 5 -18.98 26.65 -43.65
CA LEU A 5 -18.47 27.55 -42.62
C LEU A 5 -19.00 27.16 -41.22
N ASN A 6 -20.27 26.76 -41.12
CA ASN A 6 -20.85 26.25 -39.89
C ASN A 6 -20.22 24.93 -39.43
N ASN A 7 -19.92 24.02 -40.36
CA ASN A 7 -19.20 22.78 -40.05
C ASN A 7 -17.76 23.04 -39.57
N PHE A 8 -17.06 23.97 -40.22
CA PHE A 8 -15.69 24.34 -39.81
C PHE A 8 -15.67 24.95 -38.41
N ARG A 9 -16.63 25.83 -38.10
CA ARG A 9 -16.79 26.43 -36.78
C ARG A 9 -17.15 25.40 -35.70
N ARG A 10 -18.02 24.43 -36.02
CA ARG A 10 -18.33 23.29 -35.14
C ARG A 10 -17.11 22.42 -34.89
N LYS A 11 -16.32 22.12 -35.92
CA LYS A 11 -15.08 21.34 -35.78
C LYS A 11 -14.06 22.04 -34.89
N GLN A 12 -13.84 23.34 -35.07
CA GLN A 12 -12.92 24.10 -34.21
C GLN A 12 -13.37 24.12 -32.74
N LEU A 13 -14.67 24.31 -32.48
CA LEU A 13 -15.21 24.28 -31.12
C LEU A 13 -15.08 22.90 -30.46
N ALA A 14 -15.25 21.83 -31.23
CA ALA A 14 -15.06 20.46 -30.73
C ALA A 14 -13.57 20.16 -30.46
N GLU A 15 -12.67 20.64 -31.31
CA GLU A 15 -11.23 20.44 -31.14
C GLU A 15 -10.67 21.21 -29.93
N GLU A 16 -11.17 22.43 -29.68
CA GLU A 16 -10.81 23.20 -28.48
C GLU A 16 -11.27 22.49 -27.20
N ARG A 17 -12.48 21.93 -27.19
CA ARG A 17 -13.01 21.13 -26.09
C ARG A 17 -12.16 19.89 -25.82
N ASP A 18 -11.79 19.16 -26.86
CA ASP A 18 -10.96 17.95 -26.76
C ASP A 18 -9.55 18.26 -26.23
N LYS A 19 -8.96 19.39 -26.64
CA LYS A 19 -7.66 19.85 -26.12
C LYS A 19 -7.71 20.20 -24.64
N GLU A 20 -8.78 20.87 -24.21
CA GLU A 20 -8.95 21.26 -22.81
C GLU A 20 -9.17 20.03 -21.92
N GLU A 21 -9.98 19.08 -22.38
CA GLU A 21 -10.22 17.82 -21.68
C GLU A 21 -8.94 16.98 -21.54
N LYS A 22 -8.15 16.84 -22.62
CA LYS A 22 -6.85 16.15 -22.57
C LYS A 22 -5.90 16.79 -21.58
N ARG A 23 -5.79 18.12 -21.56
CA ARG A 23 -4.94 18.84 -20.60
C ARG A 23 -5.39 18.62 -19.15
N PHE A 24 -6.69 18.52 -18.93
CA PHE A 24 -7.22 18.23 -17.60
C PHE A 24 -6.94 16.78 -17.17
N GLN A 25 -7.14 15.82 -18.07
CA GLN A 25 -6.83 14.42 -17.82
C GLN A 25 -5.33 14.21 -17.57
N GLU A 26 -4.45 14.85 -18.34
CA GLU A 26 -3.00 14.80 -18.14
C GLU A 26 -2.59 15.35 -16.77
N LYS A 27 -3.18 16.47 -16.33
CA LYS A 27 -2.92 17.03 -15.00
C LYS A 27 -3.38 16.09 -13.89
N MET A 28 -4.58 15.51 -14.03
CA MET A 28 -5.12 14.56 -13.06
C MET A 28 -4.26 13.30 -12.97
N ALA A 29 -3.80 12.77 -14.11
CA ALA A 29 -2.90 11.62 -14.14
C ALA A 29 -1.52 11.93 -13.52
N ALA A 30 -0.98 13.13 -13.78
CA ALA A 30 0.27 13.57 -13.19
C ALA A 30 0.16 13.72 -11.66
N GLU A 31 -0.95 14.28 -11.18
CA GLU A 31 -1.23 14.40 -9.74
C GLU A 31 -1.37 13.02 -9.09
N ALA A 32 -2.11 12.10 -9.71
CA ALA A 32 -2.26 10.73 -9.22
C ALA A 32 -0.89 10.03 -9.10
N HIS A 33 -0.05 10.10 -10.14
CA HIS A 33 1.29 9.51 -10.11
C HIS A 33 2.18 10.12 -9.02
N LEU A 34 2.10 11.43 -8.80
CA LEU A 34 2.87 12.10 -7.76
C LEU A 34 2.43 11.68 -6.36
N THR A 35 1.12 11.55 -6.13
CA THR A 35 0.61 11.06 -4.84
C THR A 35 1.02 9.61 -4.57
N GLU A 36 1.00 8.75 -5.58
CA GLU A 36 1.42 7.35 -5.45
C GLU A 36 2.93 7.24 -5.17
N ALA A 37 3.75 8.02 -5.87
CA ALA A 37 5.18 8.08 -5.64
C ALA A 37 5.53 8.49 -4.20
N LEU A 38 4.85 9.51 -3.66
CA LEU A 38 5.04 9.95 -2.26
C LEU A 38 4.65 8.86 -1.25
N ARG A 39 3.55 8.12 -1.48
CA ARG A 39 3.16 7.02 -0.61
C ARG A 39 4.19 5.90 -0.59
N HIS A 40 4.73 5.55 -1.74
CA HIS A 40 5.74 4.51 -1.86
C HIS A 40 7.10 4.93 -1.26
N GLU A 41 7.47 6.21 -1.36
CA GLU A 41 8.65 6.75 -0.69
C GLU A 41 8.51 6.71 0.84
N GLU A 42 7.34 7.07 1.36
CA GLU A 42 7.04 6.98 2.79
C GLU A 42 7.10 5.55 3.31
N GLU A 43 6.52 4.60 2.59
CA GLU A 43 6.59 3.17 2.94
C GLU A 43 8.04 2.68 2.96
N LYS A 44 8.85 3.03 1.95
CA LYS A 44 10.28 2.72 1.91
C LYS A 44 11.04 3.30 3.10
N ARG A 45 10.73 4.54 3.50
CA ARG A 45 11.35 5.21 4.65
C ARG A 45 11.06 4.45 5.94
N MET A 46 9.81 4.04 6.15
CA MET A 46 9.42 3.26 7.33
C MET A 46 10.08 1.88 7.34
N ALA A 47 10.10 1.19 6.21
CA ALA A 47 10.76 -0.12 6.08
C ALA A 47 12.28 -0.03 6.33
N ALA A 48 12.94 1.04 5.87
CA ALA A 48 14.35 1.28 6.14
C ALA A 48 14.62 1.52 7.63
N ALA A 49 13.80 2.32 8.30
CA ALA A 49 13.93 2.58 9.74
C ALA A 49 13.70 1.31 10.58
N GLU A 50 12.76 0.45 10.19
CA GLU A 50 12.55 -0.84 10.85
C GLU A 50 13.74 -1.76 10.66
N ARG A 51 14.29 -1.83 9.44
CA ARG A 51 15.50 -2.60 9.15
C ARG A 51 16.69 -2.12 9.98
N GLU A 52 16.91 -0.81 10.05
CA GLU A 52 17.98 -0.24 10.87
C GLU A 52 17.80 -0.58 12.35
N ARG A 53 16.57 -0.53 12.87
CA ARG A 53 16.26 -0.94 14.24
C ARG A 53 16.60 -2.42 14.50
N LEU A 54 16.25 -3.30 13.57
CA LEU A 54 16.56 -4.73 13.66
C LEU A 54 18.08 -4.97 13.58
N ASP A 55 18.76 -4.32 12.63
CA ASP A 55 20.21 -4.43 12.48
C ASP A 55 20.94 -3.92 13.72
N ALA A 56 20.48 -2.81 14.32
CA ALA A 56 21.02 -2.31 15.58
C ALA A 56 20.78 -3.29 16.74
N ALA A 57 19.61 -3.93 16.82
CA ALA A 57 19.32 -4.94 17.83
C ALA A 57 20.21 -6.19 17.66
N VAL A 58 20.43 -6.62 16.42
CA VAL A 58 21.35 -7.73 16.09
C VAL A 58 22.78 -7.35 16.46
N ALA A 59 23.26 -6.17 16.08
CA ALA A 59 24.60 -5.69 16.41
C ALA A 59 24.82 -5.58 17.93
N MET A 60 23.83 -5.09 18.68
CA MET A 60 23.87 -5.04 20.14
C MET A 60 23.95 -6.44 20.74
N ARG A 61 23.18 -7.40 20.21
CA ARG A 61 23.26 -8.79 20.66
C ARG A 61 24.61 -9.41 20.33
N LEU A 62 25.11 -9.25 19.11
CA LEU A 62 26.43 -9.74 18.70
C LEU A 62 27.56 -9.13 19.54
N SER A 63 27.47 -7.84 19.87
CA SER A 63 28.46 -7.16 20.73
C SER A 63 28.39 -7.67 22.18
N ARG A 64 27.18 -7.94 22.69
CA ARG A 64 26.99 -8.47 24.06
C ARG A 64 27.36 -9.94 24.18
N ASP A 65 27.00 -10.76 23.19
CA ASP A 65 27.34 -12.19 23.08
C ASP A 65 28.72 -12.41 22.42
N GLY A 66 29.51 -11.36 22.19
CA GLY A 66 30.80 -11.34 21.47
C GLY A 66 31.94 -12.18 22.08
N GLY A 67 31.63 -13.11 22.98
CA GLY A 67 32.53 -14.14 23.49
C GLY A 67 31.91 -15.53 23.65
N GLY A 68 30.66 -15.76 23.21
CA GLY A 68 29.92 -16.98 23.51
C GLY A 68 29.39 -17.72 22.28
N ALA A 69 30.23 -18.61 21.75
CA ALA A 69 29.89 -19.77 20.92
C ALA A 69 29.17 -19.55 19.56
N MET A 70 29.81 -20.07 18.51
CA MET A 70 29.25 -20.29 17.18
C MET A 70 27.93 -21.07 17.29
N ILE A 71 26.82 -20.50 16.83
CA ILE A 71 25.55 -21.23 16.74
C ILE A 71 25.44 -21.86 15.35
N ASP A 72 26.07 -23.02 15.20
CA ASP A 72 25.73 -23.97 14.15
C ASP A 72 24.39 -24.63 14.54
N THR A 73 23.29 -23.98 14.21
CA THR A 73 21.98 -24.66 14.23
C THR A 73 21.39 -24.64 12.83
N PRO A 74 21.47 -25.76 12.07
CA PRO A 74 20.61 -25.95 10.93
C PRO A 74 19.25 -26.42 11.46
N THR A 75 18.20 -25.59 11.40
CA THR A 75 16.83 -26.09 11.31
C THR A 75 15.85 -24.96 10.99
N THR A 76 15.48 -24.97 9.70
CA THR A 76 14.16 -24.58 9.23
C THR A 76 13.10 -25.31 10.07
N SER A 77 12.17 -24.58 10.67
CA SER A 77 10.89 -25.12 11.13
C SER A 77 9.92 -23.96 11.27
N MET A 78 9.42 -23.52 10.12
CA MET A 78 8.16 -22.79 10.03
C MET A 78 7.08 -23.71 10.62
N SER A 79 6.73 -23.51 11.88
CA SER A 79 5.63 -24.23 12.49
C SER A 79 4.33 -23.62 11.99
N SER A 80 3.83 -24.21 10.90
CA SER A 80 2.47 -24.07 10.39
C SER A 80 1.49 -24.60 11.44
N GLY A 81 1.18 -23.80 12.45
CA GLY A 81 0.13 -24.07 13.42
C GLY A 81 -1.23 -23.70 12.84
N SER A 82 -1.74 -24.48 11.88
CA SER A 82 -3.15 -24.44 11.52
C SER A 82 -3.93 -25.23 12.58
N SER A 83 -4.58 -24.52 13.49
CA SER A 83 -5.66 -25.07 14.31
C SER A 83 -6.91 -24.25 14.00
N SER A 84 -7.67 -24.75 13.03
CA SER A 84 -9.02 -24.28 12.73
C SER A 84 -10.00 -24.95 13.70
N ASP A 85 -10.05 -24.47 14.95
CA ASP A 85 -11.17 -24.80 15.82
C ASP A 85 -12.27 -23.77 15.62
N SER A 86 -13.30 -24.22 14.90
CA SER A 86 -14.46 -23.46 14.48
C SER A 86 -15.58 -23.67 15.50
N MET A 87 -15.50 -22.97 16.63
CA MET A 87 -16.60 -22.87 17.59
C MET A 87 -16.75 -21.43 18.07
N LYS A 88 -17.73 -20.72 17.50
CA LYS A 88 -18.14 -19.36 17.89
C LYS A 88 -18.68 -19.36 19.34
N PRO A 89 -18.25 -18.44 20.22
CA PRO A 89 -19.11 -17.91 21.24
C PRO A 89 -19.73 -16.58 20.76
N LYS A 90 -21.04 -16.47 20.98
CA LYS A 90 -21.83 -15.28 20.70
C LYS A 90 -21.55 -14.25 21.80
N GLY A 91 -20.52 -13.43 21.57
CA GLY A 91 -20.10 -12.36 22.47
C GLY A 91 -18.58 -12.22 22.46
N ASN A 92 -18.11 -11.06 21.97
CA ASN A 92 -16.71 -10.69 21.70
C ASN A 92 -16.16 -11.27 20.39
N TYR A 93 -15.90 -10.39 19.42
CA TYR A 93 -15.20 -10.75 18.18
C TYR A 93 -13.72 -10.90 18.50
N ASP A 94 -13.13 -12.05 18.18
CA ASP A 94 -11.70 -12.25 18.31
C ASP A 94 -10.99 -11.53 17.15
N LEU A 95 -10.37 -10.39 17.46
CA LEU A 95 -9.62 -9.57 16.52
C LEU A 95 -8.11 -9.85 16.56
N THR A 96 -7.66 -10.86 17.32
CA THR A 96 -6.22 -11.13 17.50
C THR A 96 -5.51 -11.55 16.22
N ASN A 97 -6.22 -12.18 15.29
CA ASN A 97 -5.67 -12.60 14.00
C ASN A 97 -5.92 -11.61 12.86
N TRP A 98 -6.49 -10.44 13.14
CA TRP A 98 -6.83 -9.47 12.12
C TRP A 98 -5.67 -8.53 11.81
N ARG A 99 -5.40 -8.29 10.51
CA ARG A 99 -4.46 -7.26 10.10
C ARG A 99 -5.09 -5.87 10.28
N TYR A 100 -4.29 -4.86 10.61
CA TYR A 100 -4.75 -3.46 10.69
C TYR A 100 -5.49 -3.00 9.41
N ALA A 101 -5.03 -3.43 8.23
CA ALA A 101 -5.69 -3.14 6.97
C ALA A 101 -7.11 -3.72 6.90
N GLU A 102 -7.30 -4.96 7.34
CA GLU A 102 -8.57 -5.67 7.33
C GLU A 102 -9.56 -5.08 8.35
N LEU A 103 -9.08 -4.70 9.55
CA LEU A 103 -9.90 -4.01 10.56
C LEU A 103 -10.40 -2.66 10.03
N ARG A 104 -9.51 -1.87 9.45
CA ARG A 104 -9.84 -0.55 8.89
C ARG A 104 -10.86 -0.68 7.77
N ASP A 105 -10.65 -1.62 6.86
CA ASP A 105 -11.53 -1.82 5.72
C ASP A 105 -12.92 -2.30 6.16
N THR A 106 -12.97 -3.24 7.09
CA THR A 106 -14.23 -3.77 7.64
C THR A 106 -15.02 -2.69 8.37
N ILE A 107 -14.39 -1.82 9.17
CA ILE A 107 -15.09 -0.71 9.83
C ILE A 107 -15.71 0.28 8.82
N ASN A 108 -15.02 0.55 7.71
CA ASN A 108 -15.48 1.50 6.70
C ASN A 108 -16.53 0.93 5.74
N THR A 109 -16.57 -0.40 5.57
CA THR A 109 -17.46 -1.09 4.62
C THR A 109 -18.63 -1.80 5.30
N SER A 110 -18.54 -2.11 6.59
CA SER A 110 -19.56 -2.88 7.34
C SER A 110 -20.80 -2.07 7.75
N THR A 111 -20.79 -0.74 7.64
CA THR A 111 -21.97 0.10 7.90
C THR A 111 -22.65 0.46 6.58
N GLY A 112 -23.44 -0.47 6.04
CA GLY A 112 -24.32 -0.29 4.89
C GLY A 112 -25.64 -1.02 5.12
#